data_AF-A0A7S0QBG0-F1
#
_entry.id   AF-A0A7S0QBG0-F1
#
_cell.length_a   1.000
_cell.length_b   1.000
_cell.length_c   1.000
_cell.angle_alpha   90.00
_cell.angle_beta   90.00
_cell.angle_gamma   90.00
#
_symmetry.space_group_name_H-M   'P 1'
#
loop_
_entity.id
_entity.type
_entity.pdbx_description
1 polymer ?
#
loop_
_entity_poly.entity_id
_entity_poly.type
_entity_poly.pdbx_seq_one_letter_code
_entity_poly.pdbx_strand_id
1 'polypeptide(L)'
;MKFGKLLEQSARPDWAVNYVNYKRAKDQIKIHADIPTFKNFIQEECEKVEKFYLQTLEKVRAEGERLNNMMESTPKQGGGGSVASMVKSSWNHTEDLRFLYDFCHLNSEGIRKSLKKYDKAFKDDRDRPQLKGDYFDGLKGRYAFFAYGDALRTLLEQCASFWIDV
;
A
#
# COMPACT_ATOMS: atom_id res chain seq x y z
N MET A 1 9.06 -14.73 -11.08
CA MET A 1 10.05 -14.08 -10.18
C MET A 1 9.78 -14.48 -8.72
N LYS A 2 10.80 -14.61 -7.85
CA LYS A 2 10.58 -14.90 -6.41
C LYS A 2 10.10 -13.62 -5.71
N PHE A 3 8.99 -13.68 -4.96
CA PHE A 3 8.37 -12.49 -4.36
C PHE A 3 9.31 -11.63 -3.49
N GLY A 4 10.21 -12.23 -2.70
CA GLY A 4 11.15 -11.44 -1.90
C GLY A 4 12.05 -10.53 -2.74
N LYS A 5 12.51 -11.00 -3.91
CA LYS A 5 13.28 -10.17 -4.86
C LYS A 5 12.40 -9.09 -5.51
N LEU A 6 11.16 -9.43 -5.85
CA LEU A 6 10.21 -8.46 -6.39
C LEU A 6 9.96 -7.32 -5.39
N LEU A 7 9.70 -7.66 -4.12
CA LEU A 7 9.49 -6.68 -3.06
C LEU A 7 10.71 -5.76 -2.91
N GLU A 8 11.92 -6.31 -2.85
CA GLU A 8 13.16 -5.53 -2.76
C GLU A 8 13.40 -4.61 -3.96
N GLN A 9 13.03 -5.05 -5.17
CA GLN A 9 13.22 -4.29 -6.42
C GLN A 9 12.14 -3.23 -6.65
N SER A 10 10.91 -3.51 -6.22
CA SER A 10 9.75 -2.63 -6.43
C SER A 10 9.47 -1.71 -5.25
N ALA A 11 10.07 -1.95 -4.08
CA ALA A 11 9.91 -1.09 -2.92
C ALA A 11 10.51 0.29 -3.16
N ARG A 12 9.76 1.34 -2.83
CA ARG A 12 10.27 2.70 -2.80
C ARG A 12 11.32 2.82 -1.68
N PRO A 13 12.57 3.22 -1.95
CA PRO A 13 13.65 3.15 -0.96
C PRO A 13 13.40 3.94 0.33
N ASP A 14 12.79 5.12 0.21
CA ASP A 14 12.39 5.97 1.34
C ASP A 14 11.27 5.36 2.20
N TRP A 15 10.54 4.37 1.67
CA TRP A 15 9.46 3.68 2.38
C TRP A 15 9.83 2.26 2.82
N ALA A 16 11.08 1.83 2.56
CA ALA A 16 11.53 0.44 2.74
C ALA A 16 11.19 -0.15 4.13
N VAL A 17 11.31 0.65 5.20
CA VAL A 17 11.03 0.23 6.58
C VAL A 17 9.55 -0.07 6.86
N ASN A 18 8.65 0.53 6.07
CA ASN A 18 7.21 0.41 6.24
C ASN A 18 6.62 -0.78 5.48
N TYR A 19 7.38 -1.41 4.57
CA TYR A 19 6.96 -2.66 3.94
C TYR A 19 6.99 -3.84 4.92
N VAL A 20 6.13 -4.81 4.66
CA VAL A 20 6.07 -6.08 5.37
C VAL A 20 7.43 -6.78 5.36
N ASN A 21 7.90 -7.20 6.53
CA ASN A 21 9.14 -7.91 6.69
C ASN A 21 9.01 -9.39 6.28
N TYR A 22 8.88 -9.62 4.98
CA TYR A 22 8.69 -10.94 4.38
C TYR A 22 9.85 -11.90 4.70
N LYS A 23 11.05 -11.38 4.95
CA LYS A 23 12.20 -12.17 5.40
C LYS A 23 11.98 -12.70 6.82
N ARG A 24 11.63 -11.82 7.78
CA ARG A 24 11.31 -12.21 9.16
C ARG A 24 10.14 -13.19 9.22
N ALA A 25 9.12 -13.01 8.39
CA ALA A 25 8.02 -13.97 8.25
C ALA A 25 8.51 -15.38 7.89
N LYS A 26 9.44 -15.50 6.94
CA LYS A 26 10.04 -16.78 6.57
C LYS A 26 10.88 -17.36 7.71
N ASP A 27 11.59 -16.53 8.45
CA ASP A 27 12.45 -17.00 9.53
C ASP A 27 11.61 -17.50 10.73
N GLN A 28 10.50 -16.84 11.05
CA GLN A 28 9.48 -17.33 12.01
C GLN A 28 8.92 -18.71 11.61
N ILE A 29 8.66 -18.92 10.32
CA ILE A 29 8.19 -20.22 9.80
C ILE A 29 9.26 -21.30 9.94
N LYS A 30 10.53 -20.98 9.68
CA LYS A 30 11.65 -21.94 9.79
C LYS A 30 11.90 -22.39 11.22
N ILE A 31 11.75 -21.51 12.20
CA ILE A 31 11.89 -21.85 13.63
C ILE A 31 10.62 -22.51 14.20
N HIS A 32 9.66 -22.86 13.34
CA HIS A 32 8.40 -23.47 13.71
C HIS A 32 7.57 -22.70 14.75
N ALA A 33 7.53 -21.36 14.63
CA ALA A 33 6.72 -20.53 15.51
C ALA A 33 5.28 -21.06 15.64
N ASP A 34 4.77 -21.05 16.86
CA ASP A 34 3.38 -21.40 17.13
C ASP A 34 2.41 -20.40 16.46
N ILE A 35 1.13 -20.78 16.41
CA ILE A 35 0.11 -19.95 15.74
C ILE A 35 -0.04 -18.59 16.41
N PRO A 36 -0.20 -18.47 17.75
CA PRO A 36 -0.30 -17.17 18.41
C PRO A 36 0.87 -16.24 18.06
N THR A 37 2.11 -16.74 18.14
CA THR A 37 3.32 -15.98 17.85
C THR A 37 3.33 -15.49 16.41
N PHE A 38 2.99 -16.36 15.45
CA PHE A 38 2.95 -15.96 14.05
C PHE A 38 1.81 -15.00 13.73
N LYS A 39 0.63 -15.17 14.36
CA LYS A 39 -0.50 -14.24 14.23
C LYS A 39 -0.15 -12.85 14.76
N ASN A 40 0.46 -12.77 15.95
CA ASN A 40 0.91 -11.50 16.54
C ASN A 40 1.91 -10.80 15.63
N PHE A 41 2.90 -11.52 15.11
CA PHE A 41 3.83 -10.96 14.12
C PHE A 41 3.11 -10.40 12.89
N ILE A 42 2.13 -11.12 12.33
CA ILE A 42 1.36 -10.63 11.18
C ILE A 42 0.53 -9.39 11.53
N GLN A 43 -0.04 -9.32 12.74
CA GLN A 43 -0.78 -8.15 13.21
C GLN A 43 0.14 -6.93 13.36
N GLU A 44 1.30 -7.08 13.99
CA GLU A 44 2.32 -6.02 14.11
C GLU A 44 2.70 -5.47 12.73
N GLU A 45 2.93 -6.34 11.75
CA GLU A 45 3.26 -5.92 10.39
C GLU A 45 2.08 -5.22 9.70
N CYS A 46 0.83 -5.67 9.91
CA CYS A 46 -0.36 -4.99 9.38
C CYS A 46 -0.54 -3.61 10.01
N GLU A 47 -0.38 -3.46 11.32
CA GLU A 47 -0.49 -2.19 12.04
C GLU A 47 0.55 -1.17 11.56
N LYS A 48 1.79 -1.64 11.36
CA LYS A 48 2.86 -0.81 10.78
C LYS A 48 2.49 -0.30 9.39
N VAL A 49 2.05 -1.20 8.50
CA VAL A 49 1.66 -0.86 7.12
C VAL A 49 0.47 0.10 7.13
N GLU A 50 -0.55 -0.18 7.93
CA GLU A 50 -1.75 0.64 8.07
C GLU A 50 -1.41 2.06 8.54
N LYS A 51 -0.59 2.18 9.59
CA LYS A 51 -0.17 3.48 10.12
C LYS A 51 0.50 4.32 9.04
N PHE A 52 1.43 3.73 8.28
CA PHE A 52 2.10 4.42 7.19
C PHE A 52 1.14 4.78 6.05
N TYR A 53 0.25 3.85 5.68
CA TYR A 53 -0.75 4.05 4.65
C TYR A 53 -1.66 5.24 4.97
N LEU A 54 -2.27 5.28 6.16
CA LEU A 54 -3.19 6.34 6.56
C LEU A 54 -2.50 7.72 6.59
N GLN A 55 -1.29 7.79 7.16
CA GLN A 55 -0.50 9.02 7.19
C GLN A 55 -0.13 9.52 5.79
N THR A 56 0.19 8.61 4.87
CA THR A 56 0.54 8.97 3.50
C THR A 56 -0.70 9.36 2.69
N LEU A 57 -1.81 8.65 2.88
CA LEU A 57 -3.09 8.96 2.26
C LEU A 57 -3.58 10.35 2.64
N GLU A 58 -3.47 10.74 3.91
CA GLU A 58 -3.84 12.07 4.38
C GLU A 58 -3.03 13.16 3.67
N LYS A 59 -1.71 13.00 3.58
CA LYS A 59 -0.82 13.94 2.88
C LYS A 59 -1.17 14.06 1.41
N VAL A 60 -1.42 12.93 0.75
CA VAL A 60 -1.80 12.88 -0.67
C VAL A 60 -3.14 13.61 -0.85
N ARG A 61 -4.15 13.33 -0.02
CA ARG A 61 -5.44 14.03 -0.09
C ARG A 61 -5.30 15.55 0.08
N ALA A 62 -4.55 16.00 1.09
CA ALA A 62 -4.32 17.42 1.32
C ALA A 62 -3.64 18.11 0.12
N GLU A 63 -2.68 17.43 -0.52
CA GLU A 63 -2.04 17.95 -1.73
C GLU A 63 -3.01 18.01 -2.93
N GLY A 64 -3.87 17.01 -3.08
CA GLY A 64 -4.92 17.00 -4.10
C GLY A 64 -5.91 18.16 -3.92
N GLU A 65 -6.37 18.41 -2.70
CA GLU A 65 -7.23 19.56 -2.38
C GLU A 65 -6.53 20.89 -2.66
N ARG A 66 -5.25 21.01 -2.29
CA ARG A 66 -4.42 22.19 -2.57
C ARG A 66 -4.34 22.45 -4.08
N LEU A 67 -4.13 21.40 -4.88
CA LEU A 67 -4.09 21.49 -6.34
C LEU A 67 -5.44 21.93 -6.92
N ASN A 68 -6.55 21.35 -6.44
CA ASN A 68 -7.90 21.76 -6.86
C ASN A 68 -8.15 23.25 -6.60
N ASN A 69 -7.83 23.73 -5.41
CA ASN A 69 -7.98 25.15 -5.06
C ASN A 69 -7.11 26.08 -5.94
N MET A 70 -5.89 25.65 -6.30
CA MET A 70 -5.03 26.41 -7.23
C MET A 70 -5.63 26.50 -8.63
N MET A 71 -6.27 25.42 -9.11
CA MET A 71 -6.90 25.40 -10.42
C MET A 71 -8.12 26.33 -10.48
N GLU A 72 -8.97 26.29 -9.46
CA GLU A 72 -10.17 27.15 -9.39
C GLU A 72 -9.82 28.64 -9.28
N SER A 73 -8.68 28.97 -8.66
CA SER A 73 -8.24 30.35 -8.43
C SER A 73 -7.36 30.94 -9.54
N THR A 74 -6.89 30.14 -10.51
CA THR A 74 -6.02 30.63 -11.58
C THR A 74 -6.83 31.44 -12.61
N PRO A 75 -6.53 32.75 -12.83
CA PRO A 75 -7.23 33.55 -13.83
C PRO A 75 -7.02 32.97 -15.24
N LYS A 76 -8.08 32.88 -16.04
CA LYS A 76 -8.06 32.36 -17.43
C LYS A 76 -7.15 33.15 -18.40
N GLN A 77 -6.52 34.24 -17.98
CA GLN A 77 -5.73 35.12 -18.83
C GLN A 77 -4.38 35.47 -18.19
N GLY A 78 -3.29 34.92 -18.76
CA GLY A 78 -1.99 35.61 -18.84
C GLY A 78 -0.97 35.35 -17.74
N GLY A 79 -0.34 34.16 -17.73
CA GLY A 79 0.87 33.93 -16.93
C GLY A 79 1.45 32.52 -17.11
N GLY A 80 2.21 32.28 -18.19
CA GLY A 80 2.76 30.96 -18.54
C GLY A 80 3.64 30.31 -17.46
N GLY A 81 4.22 31.09 -16.54
CA GLY A 81 4.97 30.58 -15.39
C GLY A 81 4.12 29.85 -14.34
N SER A 82 2.83 30.17 -14.22
CA SER A 82 1.91 29.55 -13.24
C SER A 82 1.38 28.20 -13.73
N VAL A 83 1.26 27.99 -15.04
CA VAL A 83 0.71 26.73 -15.59
C VAL A 83 1.73 25.60 -15.50
N ALA A 84 3.00 25.89 -15.84
CA ALA A 84 4.06 24.88 -15.79
C ALA A 84 4.31 24.32 -14.38
N SER A 85 4.20 25.16 -13.34
CA SER A 85 4.31 24.71 -11.95
C SER A 85 3.13 23.84 -11.53
N MET A 86 1.90 24.19 -11.94
CA MET A 86 0.71 23.37 -11.68
C MET A 86 0.80 21.99 -12.35
N VAL A 87 1.19 21.94 -13.63
CA VAL A 87 1.40 20.68 -14.37
C VAL A 87 2.41 19.79 -13.64
N LYS A 88 3.54 20.37 -13.21
CA LYS A 88 4.56 19.63 -12.45
C LYS A 88 4.04 19.11 -11.11
N SER A 89 3.29 19.93 -10.37
CA SER A 89 2.72 19.51 -9.09
C SER A 89 1.65 18.42 -9.26
N SER A 90 0.79 18.53 -10.29
CA SER A 90 -0.20 17.50 -10.64
C SER A 90 0.45 16.17 -11.04
N TRP A 91 1.53 16.23 -11.83
CA TRP A 91 2.31 15.04 -12.18
C TRP A 91 2.90 14.36 -10.93
N ASN A 92 3.55 15.12 -10.05
CA ASN A 92 4.11 14.58 -8.81
C ASN A 92 3.03 13.96 -7.92
N HIS A 93 1.88 14.60 -7.81
CA HIS A 93 0.75 14.08 -7.04
C HIS A 93 0.23 12.75 -7.61
N THR A 94 0.15 12.63 -8.94
CA THR A 94 -0.23 11.38 -9.63
C THR A 94 0.79 10.26 -9.35
N GLU A 95 2.08 10.56 -9.40
CA GLU A 95 3.13 9.60 -9.08
C GLU A 95 3.08 9.17 -7.60
N ASP A 96 2.81 10.07 -6.67
CA ASP A 96 2.64 9.72 -5.25
C ASP A 96 1.43 8.81 -5.01
N LEU A 97 0.30 9.04 -5.69
CA LEU A 97 -0.87 8.14 -5.68
C LEU A 97 -0.51 6.75 -6.21
N ARG A 98 0.22 6.68 -7.32
CA ARG A 98 0.69 5.43 -7.91
C ARG A 98 1.61 4.68 -6.96
N PHE A 99 2.59 5.36 -6.35
CA PHE A 99 3.47 4.73 -5.36
C PHE A 99 2.69 4.21 -4.16
N LEU A 100 1.70 4.97 -3.66
CA LEU A 100 0.85 4.53 -2.56
C LEU A 100 0.02 3.29 -2.94
N TYR A 101 -0.46 3.21 -4.18
CA TYR A 101 -1.13 2.02 -4.71
C TYR A 101 -0.19 0.81 -4.73
N ASP A 102 1.01 0.96 -5.29
CA ASP A 102 2.01 -0.11 -5.35
C ASP A 102 2.44 -0.56 -3.95
N PHE A 103 2.56 0.38 -3.01
CA PHE A 103 2.83 0.09 -1.60
C PHE A 103 1.75 -0.81 -1.00
N CYS A 104 0.47 -0.46 -1.12
CA CYS A 104 -0.62 -1.26 -0.59
C CYS A 104 -0.69 -2.63 -1.25
N HIS A 105 -0.50 -2.68 -2.57
CA HIS A 105 -0.49 -3.92 -3.34
C HIS A 105 0.60 -4.89 -2.89
N LEU A 106 1.84 -4.41 -2.82
CA LEU A 106 2.99 -5.22 -2.41
C LEU A 106 2.83 -5.74 -0.98
N ASN A 107 2.34 -4.90 -0.05
CA ASN A 107 2.12 -5.32 1.33
C ASN A 107 1.00 -6.36 1.46
N SER A 108 -0.13 -6.14 0.80
CA SER A 108 -1.24 -7.10 0.77
C SER A 108 -0.79 -8.46 0.23
N GLU A 109 -0.05 -8.48 -0.88
CA GLU A 109 0.52 -9.69 -1.44
C GLU A 109 1.55 -10.34 -0.51
N GLY A 110 2.37 -9.56 0.18
CA GLY A 110 3.38 -10.05 1.11
C GLY A 110 2.77 -10.73 2.34
N ILE A 111 1.73 -10.14 2.93
CA ILE A 111 0.97 -10.74 4.03
C ILE A 111 0.32 -12.04 3.55
N ARG A 112 -0.43 -12.00 2.44
CA ARG A 112 -1.09 -13.19 1.86
C ARG A 112 -0.11 -14.33 1.59
N LYS A 113 1.05 -14.04 1.01
CA LYS A 113 2.08 -15.04 0.72
C LYS A 113 2.75 -15.57 2.00
N SER A 114 2.89 -14.76 3.04
CA SER A 114 3.40 -15.19 4.34
C SER A 114 2.47 -16.21 4.99
N LEU A 115 1.17 -15.92 5.01
CA LEU A 115 0.14 -16.84 5.52
C LEU A 115 0.10 -18.15 4.70
N LYS A 116 0.06 -18.06 3.36
CA LYS A 116 0.09 -19.24 2.49
C LYS A 116 1.35 -20.09 2.70
N LYS A 117 2.49 -19.46 2.97
CA LYS A 117 3.74 -20.16 3.24
C LYS A 117 3.72 -20.86 4.60
N TYR A 118 3.15 -20.22 5.62
CA TYR A 118 2.94 -20.82 6.93
C TYR A 118 2.08 -22.08 6.79
N ASP A 119 0.89 -21.98 6.20
CA ASP A 119 -0.01 -23.13 6.00
C ASP A 119 0.65 -24.27 5.23
N LYS A 120 1.48 -23.95 4.21
CA LYS A 120 2.21 -24.96 3.44
C LYS A 120 3.30 -25.66 4.26
N ALA A 121 3.95 -24.96 5.19
CA ALA A 121 5.01 -25.53 6.02
C ALA A 121 4.49 -26.56 7.03
N PHE A 122 3.21 -26.44 7.42
CA PHE A 122 2.56 -27.31 8.39
C PHE A 122 1.35 -28.05 7.81
N LYS A 123 1.34 -28.30 6.50
CA LYS A 123 0.19 -28.93 5.81
C LYS A 123 -0.19 -30.33 6.33
N ASP A 124 0.76 -31.02 6.97
CA ASP A 124 0.60 -32.39 7.48
C ASP A 124 0.20 -32.40 8.97
N ASP A 125 0.21 -31.23 9.63
CA ASP A 125 -0.22 -31.01 11.01
C ASP A 125 -1.74 -30.77 11.02
N ARG A 126 -2.52 -31.85 11.18
CA ARG A 126 -3.99 -31.82 11.05
C ARG A 126 -4.69 -30.98 12.13
N ASP A 127 -4.06 -30.84 13.29
CA ASP A 127 -4.61 -30.10 14.42
C ASP A 127 -4.35 -28.59 14.32
N ARG A 128 -3.53 -28.18 13.34
CA ARG A 128 -3.16 -26.78 13.13
C ARG A 128 -4.17 -26.07 12.20
N PRO A 129 -4.91 -25.04 12.67
CA PRO A 129 -5.80 -24.28 11.80
C PRO A 129 -5.05 -23.54 10.68
N GLN A 130 -5.67 -23.48 9.49
CA GLN A 130 -5.16 -22.72 8.35
C GLN A 130 -5.38 -21.22 8.53
N LEU A 131 -4.38 -20.42 8.19
CA LEU A 131 -4.41 -18.96 8.37
C LEU A 131 -4.77 -18.19 7.11
N LYS A 132 -4.60 -18.77 5.91
CA LYS A 132 -4.88 -18.06 4.64
C LYS A 132 -6.38 -17.79 4.37
N GLY A 133 -7.28 -18.42 5.13
CA GLY A 133 -8.74 -18.29 5.00
C GLY A 133 -9.29 -17.19 5.92
N ASP A 134 -10.18 -17.57 6.83
CA ASP A 134 -10.92 -16.67 7.74
C ASP A 134 -10.02 -15.66 8.45
N TYR A 135 -8.82 -16.05 8.85
CA TYR A 135 -7.88 -15.11 9.48
C TYR A 135 -7.44 -14.01 8.52
N PHE A 136 -7.09 -14.32 7.27
CA PHE A 136 -6.76 -13.32 6.27
C PHE A 136 -7.97 -12.44 5.91
N ASP A 137 -9.16 -13.01 5.82
CA ASP A 137 -10.38 -12.25 5.60
C ASP A 137 -10.69 -11.28 6.75
N GLY A 138 -10.48 -11.73 8.00
CA GLY A 138 -10.55 -10.87 9.18
C GLY A 138 -9.53 -9.72 9.18
N LEU A 139 -8.32 -9.95 8.65
CA LEU A 139 -7.34 -8.86 8.45
C LEU A 139 -7.82 -7.85 7.41
N LYS A 140 -8.35 -8.31 6.27
CA LYS A 140 -8.89 -7.41 5.23
C LYS A 140 -10.03 -6.54 5.74
N GLY A 141 -10.90 -7.09 6.61
CA GLY A 141 -11.97 -6.32 7.24
C GLY A 141 -11.51 -5.32 8.30
N ARG A 142 -10.26 -5.46 8.80
CA ARG A 142 -9.73 -4.63 9.89
C ARG A 142 -8.84 -3.48 9.41
N TYR A 143 -8.03 -3.69 8.38
CA TYR A 143 -7.03 -2.71 7.94
C TYR A 143 -7.39 -2.11 6.59
N ALA A 144 -7.45 -0.79 6.51
CA ALA A 144 -7.90 -0.05 5.33
C ALA A 144 -6.94 -0.23 4.13
N PHE A 145 -5.65 -0.45 4.36
CA PHE A 145 -4.69 -0.68 3.27
C PHE A 145 -5.00 -1.92 2.43
N PHE A 146 -5.90 -2.82 2.85
CA PHE A 146 -6.39 -3.93 2.02
C PHE A 146 -7.49 -3.52 1.03
N ALA A 147 -8.25 -2.47 1.35
CA ALA A 147 -9.32 -1.91 0.52
C ALA A 147 -8.87 -0.70 -0.32
N TYR A 148 -7.55 -0.52 -0.48
CA TYR A 148 -6.91 0.58 -1.20
C TYR A 148 -7.35 0.76 -2.66
N GLY A 149 -7.84 -0.31 -3.30
CA GLY A 149 -8.18 -0.33 -4.72
C GLY A 149 -9.21 0.74 -5.10
N ASP A 150 -10.35 0.79 -4.42
CA ASP A 150 -11.44 1.71 -4.80
C ASP A 150 -11.11 3.16 -4.41
N ALA A 151 -10.51 3.36 -3.23
CA ALA A 151 -10.15 4.68 -2.73
C ALA A 151 -9.06 5.35 -3.58
N LEU A 152 -7.98 4.64 -3.90
CA LEU A 152 -6.89 5.19 -4.70
C LEU A 152 -7.25 5.29 -6.18
N ARG A 153 -8.07 4.37 -6.70
CA ARG A 153 -8.58 4.46 -8.07
C ARG A 153 -9.40 5.73 -8.26
N THR A 154 -10.31 6.03 -7.35
CA THR A 154 -11.15 7.24 -7.44
C THR A 154 -10.27 8.50 -7.48
N LEU A 155 -9.22 8.57 -6.65
CA LEU A 155 -8.28 9.70 -6.64
C LEU A 155 -7.46 9.78 -7.94
N LEU A 156 -7.02 8.64 -8.48
CA LEU A 156 -6.32 8.58 -9.76
C LEU A 156 -7.23 9.00 -10.92
N GLU A 157 -8.51 8.62 -10.92
CA GLU A 157 -9.49 9.02 -11.93
C GLU A 157 -9.74 10.53 -11.88
N GLN A 158 -9.84 11.13 -10.70
CA GLN A 158 -9.91 12.60 -10.53
C GLN A 158 -8.67 13.31 -11.08
N CYS A 159 -7.48 12.73 -10.88
CA CYS A 159 -6.26 13.24 -11.47
C CYS A 159 -6.24 13.06 -13.00
N ALA A 160 -6.79 11.96 -13.51
CA ALA A 160 -6.84 11.69 -14.94
C ALA A 160 -7.77 12.66 -15.69
N SER A 161 -8.92 13.01 -15.11
CA SER A 161 -9.84 14.00 -15.70
C SER A 161 -9.18 15.37 -15.89
N PHE A 162 -8.25 15.76 -15.01
CA PHE A 162 -7.48 16.99 -15.17
C PHE A 162 -6.68 17.01 -16.48
N TRP A 163 -6.11 15.88 -16.90
CA TRP A 163 -5.29 15.81 -18.12
C TRP A 163 -6.10 15.74 -19.42
N ILE A 164 -7.42 15.54 -19.34
CA ILE A 164 -8.30 15.50 -20.50
C ILE A 164 -8.77 16.90 -20.90
N ASP A 165 -8.92 17.80 -19.91
CA ASP A 165 -9.45 19.15 -20.11
C ASP A 165 -8.37 20.23 -20.33
N VAL A 166 -7.08 19.87 -20.21
CA VAL A 166 -5.90 20.74 -20.45
C VAL A 166 -5.34 20.52 -21.85
#